data_AF-A0A960TA73-F1
#
_entry.id   AF-A0A960TA73-F1
#
_cell.length_a   1.000
_cell.length_b   1.000
_cell.length_c   1.000
_cell.angle_alpha   90.00
_cell.angle_beta   90.00
_cell.angle_gamma   90.00
#
_symmetry.space_group_name_H-M   'P 1'
#
loop_
_entity.id
_entity.type
_entity.pdbx_description
1 polymer ?
#
loop_
_entity_poly.entity_id
_entity_poly.type
_entity_poly.pdbx_seq_one_letter_code
_entity_poly.pdbx_strand_id
1 'polypeptide(L)'
;KISALFLADLYEEKKYYASGDKQDRIIVLSDMLPAESTRGYEQFAGEQVMTINGKEVQSLRQIQEALEEKAGDLAEIELRSGRKIYIPTGAGNPDLRENYGIEKKFRLRP
;
A
#
# COMPACT_ATOMS: atom_id res chain seq x y z
N LYS A 1 5.65 27.72 14.36
CA LYS A 1 4.60 26.70 14.11
C LYS A 1 4.25 26.77 12.64
N ILE A 2 4.44 25.68 11.89
CA ILE A 2 4.07 25.63 10.47
C ILE A 2 2.56 25.41 10.40
N SER A 3 1.84 26.23 9.64
CA SER A 3 0.37 26.15 9.51
C SER A 3 -0.01 25.21 8.38
N ALA A 4 -1.17 24.58 8.48
CA ALA A 4 -1.70 23.71 7.42
C ALA A 4 -1.94 24.49 6.11
N LEU A 5 -2.30 25.78 6.19
CA LEU A 5 -2.38 26.65 5.01
C LEU A 5 -1.02 26.84 4.34
N PHE A 6 0.04 27.06 5.11
CA PHE A 6 1.39 27.20 4.55
C PHE A 6 1.84 25.93 3.82
N LEU A 7 1.48 24.75 4.33
CA LEU A 7 1.78 23.48 3.66
C LEU A 7 0.95 23.26 2.39
N ALA A 8 -0.31 23.70 2.39
CA ALA A 8 -1.18 23.66 1.21
C ALA A 8 -0.69 24.64 0.12
N ASP A 9 -0.31 25.86 0.50
CA ASP A 9 0.28 26.85 -0.41
C ASP A 9 1.59 26.30 -1.01
N LEU A 10 2.47 25.72 -0.19
CA LEU A 10 3.73 25.11 -0.69
C LEU A 10 3.48 23.93 -1.65
N TYR A 11 2.39 23.18 -1.44
CA TYR A 11 1.98 22.08 -2.30
C TYR A 11 1.40 22.58 -3.63
N GLU A 12 0.64 23.66 -3.62
CA GLU A 12 0.09 24.27 -4.85
C GLU A 12 1.16 25.04 -5.66
N GLU A 13 2.06 25.74 -4.98
CA GLU A 13 3.08 26.60 -5.59
C GLU A 13 4.21 25.75 -6.23
N LYS A 14 4.53 24.61 -5.62
CA LYS A 14 5.41 23.60 -6.21
C LYS A 14 4.58 22.48 -6.83
N LYS A 15 4.00 22.72 -8.00
CA LYS A 15 3.44 21.65 -8.85
C LYS A 15 4.54 20.65 -9.23
N TYR A 16 4.80 19.69 -8.35
CA TYR A 16 5.72 18.55 -8.55
C TYR A 16 5.18 17.51 -9.54
N TYR A 17 4.08 17.81 -10.23
CA TYR A 17 3.59 17.01 -11.32
C TYR A 17 3.64 17.87 -12.58
N ALA A 18 4.67 17.65 -13.40
CA ALA A 18 4.61 18.06 -14.80
C ALA A 18 3.31 17.48 -15.38
N SER A 19 2.46 18.34 -15.93
CA SER A 19 1.22 17.91 -16.57
C SER A 19 1.57 17.04 -17.78
N GLY A 20 1.58 15.72 -17.58
CA GLY A 20 2.02 14.74 -18.56
C GLY A 20 2.65 13.47 -17.96
N ASP A 21 3.23 13.56 -16.76
CA ASP A 21 3.83 12.39 -16.10
C ASP A 21 2.78 11.59 -15.35
N LYS A 22 2.72 10.28 -15.62
CA LYS A 22 1.82 9.32 -14.99
C LYS A 22 2.17 9.14 -13.52
N GLN A 23 1.74 10.12 -12.71
CA GLN A 23 1.50 10.07 -11.27
C GLN A 23 2.51 9.28 -10.43
N ASP A 24 3.53 9.98 -9.92
CA ASP A 24 4.25 9.59 -8.70
C ASP A 24 3.26 9.59 -7.52
N ARG A 25 2.54 8.47 -7.33
CA ARG A 25 1.69 8.25 -6.15
C ARG A 25 2.52 7.57 -5.08
N ILE A 26 2.58 8.19 -3.91
CA ILE A 26 3.09 7.54 -2.70
C ILE A 26 2.03 6.53 -2.23
N ILE A 27 2.40 5.26 -2.17
CA ILE A 27 1.57 4.21 -1.60
C ILE A 27 1.95 4.00 -0.14
N VAL A 28 0.95 3.96 0.74
CA VAL A 28 1.13 3.83 2.18
C VAL A 28 0.39 2.60 2.68
N LEU A 29 1.06 1.76 3.46
CA LEU A 29 0.44 0.78 4.33
C LEU A 29 -0.20 1.55 5.49
N SER A 30 -1.51 1.74 5.43
CA SER A 30 -2.22 2.52 6.44
C SER A 30 -2.19 1.85 7.81
N ASP A 31 -2.55 0.57 7.84
CA ASP A 31 -2.73 -0.20 9.05
C ASP A 31 -2.71 -1.69 8.74
N MET A 32 -2.57 -2.52 9.76
CA MET A 32 -2.70 -3.97 9.66
C MET A 32 -3.87 -4.48 10.50
N LEU A 33 -4.81 -5.14 9.82
CA LEU A 33 -5.97 -5.72 10.47
C LEU A 33 -5.55 -6.95 11.30
N PRO A 34 -5.83 -6.98 12.61
CA PRO A 34 -5.46 -8.10 13.47
C PRO A 34 -6.15 -9.41 13.08
N ALA A 35 -5.37 -10.46 12.88
CA ALA A 35 -5.81 -11.83 12.64
C ALA A 35 -4.63 -12.80 12.83
N GLU A 36 -4.91 -14.10 12.91
CA GLU A 36 -3.86 -15.13 12.96
C GLU A 36 -2.90 -15.03 11.77
N SER A 37 -3.39 -14.66 10.58
CA SER A 37 -2.58 -14.51 9.36
C SER A 37 -1.69 -13.26 9.34
N THR A 38 -1.92 -12.30 10.24
CA THR A 38 -1.14 -11.05 10.36
C THR A 38 -0.30 -11.01 11.64
N ARG A 39 -0.24 -12.14 12.37
CA ARG A 39 0.50 -12.24 13.62
C ARG A 39 1.98 -11.87 13.43
N GLY A 40 2.49 -10.96 14.26
CA GLY A 40 3.84 -10.45 14.22
C GLY A 40 4.02 -9.17 13.39
N TYR A 41 3.00 -8.79 12.62
CA TYR A 41 3.01 -7.61 11.77
C TYR A 41 2.00 -6.52 12.22
N GLU A 42 1.34 -6.68 13.37
CA GLU A 42 0.30 -5.77 13.87
C GLU A 42 0.81 -4.34 14.15
N GLN A 43 2.12 -4.19 14.33
CA GLN A 43 2.80 -2.90 14.57
C GLN A 43 3.10 -2.10 13.28
N PHE A 44 2.77 -2.64 12.11
CA PHE A 44 3.05 -1.99 10.84
C PHE A 44 1.88 -1.09 10.44
N ALA A 45 2.09 0.22 10.55
CA ALA A 45 1.10 1.24 10.19
C ALA A 45 1.79 2.54 9.76
N GLY A 46 1.14 3.28 8.87
CA GLY A 46 1.59 4.61 8.41
C GLY A 46 2.90 4.62 7.60
N GLU A 47 3.28 3.52 6.97
CA GLU A 47 4.56 3.41 6.25
C GLU A 47 4.40 3.42 4.73
N GLN A 48 5.31 4.11 4.04
CA GLN A 48 5.38 4.06 2.59
C GLN A 48 5.86 2.68 2.12
N VAL A 49 5.16 2.13 1.13
CA VAL A 49 5.57 0.95 0.37
C VAL A 49 6.53 1.40 -0.72
N MET A 50 7.73 0.80 -0.76
CA MET A 50 8.77 1.13 -1.73
C MET A 50 8.75 0.14 -2.89
N THR A 51 8.75 -1.15 -2.60
CA THR A 51 8.80 -2.20 -3.61
C THR A 51 7.86 -3.35 -3.31
N ILE A 52 7.45 -4.06 -4.35
CA ILE A 52 6.83 -5.39 -4.28
C ILE A 52 7.61 -6.35 -5.17
N ASN A 53 8.07 -7.47 -4.62
CA ASN A 53 8.92 -8.45 -5.31
C ASN A 53 10.15 -7.80 -5.97
N GLY A 54 10.77 -6.84 -5.28
CA GLY A 54 11.94 -6.09 -5.76
C GLY A 54 11.66 -5.05 -6.85
N LYS A 55 10.40 -4.85 -7.26
CA LYS A 55 10.01 -3.82 -8.24
C LYS A 55 9.41 -2.61 -7.54
N GLU A 56 9.81 -1.41 -7.95
CA GLU A 56 9.28 -0.16 -7.42
C GLU A 56 7.76 -0.06 -7.62
N VAL A 57 7.05 0.42 -6.60
CA VAL A 57 5.60 0.59 -6.62
C VAL A 57 5.24 2.07 -6.75
N GLN A 58 4.48 2.38 -7.80
CA GLN A 58 3.95 3.72 -8.08
C GLN A 58 2.41 3.71 -8.14
N SER A 59 1.77 2.54 -8.00
CA SER A 59 0.32 2.41 -8.05
C SER A 59 -0.19 1.21 -7.24
N LEU A 60 -1.44 1.31 -6.77
CA LEU A 60 -2.15 0.19 -6.14
C LEU A 60 -2.40 -0.97 -7.12
N ARG A 61 -2.45 -0.69 -8.42
CA ARG A 61 -2.65 -1.70 -9.46
C ARG A 61 -1.45 -2.64 -9.54
N GLN A 62 -0.22 -2.12 -9.49
CA GLN A 62 0.99 -2.95 -9.45
C GLN A 62 1.02 -3.88 -8.23
N ILE A 63 0.56 -3.41 -7.06
CA ILE A 63 0.42 -4.27 -5.88
C ILE A 63 -0.63 -5.35 -6.13
N GLN A 64 -1.80 -4.99 -6.64
CA GLN A 64 -2.85 -5.96 -6.93
C GLN A 64 -2.35 -7.06 -7.87
N GLU A 65 -1.75 -6.67 -9.00
CA GLU A 65 -1.24 -7.61 -10.00
C GLU A 65 -0.21 -8.57 -9.38
N ALA A 66 0.75 -8.05 -8.61
CA ALA A 66 1.77 -8.88 -7.95
C ALA A 66 1.19 -9.83 -6.89
N LEU A 67 0.08 -9.48 -6.24
CA LEU A 67 -0.60 -10.35 -5.28
C LEU A 67 -1.55 -11.36 -5.94
N GLU A 68 -1.93 -11.17 -7.20
CA GLU A 68 -2.87 -12.02 -7.94
C GLU A 68 -2.18 -12.97 -8.95
N GLU A 69 -0.87 -12.82 -9.23
CA GLU A 69 -0.15 -13.58 -10.27
C GLU A 69 -0.29 -15.12 -10.13
N LYS A 70 0.02 -15.68 -8.96
CA LYS A 70 -0.07 -17.13 -8.69
C LYS A 70 -0.44 -17.37 -7.24
N ALA A 71 -1.50 -18.13 -6.96
CA ALA A 71 -1.88 -18.43 -5.59
C ALA A 71 -0.86 -19.38 -4.93
N GLY A 72 -0.46 -19.08 -3.68
CA GLY A 72 0.43 -19.92 -2.89
C GLY A 72 1.92 -19.60 -2.98
N ASP A 73 2.31 -18.66 -3.85
CA ASP A 73 3.64 -18.05 -3.81
C ASP A 73 3.73 -17.03 -2.65
N LEU A 74 4.93 -16.49 -2.42
CA LEU A 74 5.19 -15.49 -1.38
C LEU A 74 5.52 -14.15 -2.04
N ALA A 75 4.74 -13.11 -1.74
CA ALA A 75 5.08 -11.75 -2.11
C ALA A 75 5.89 -11.09 -0.98
N GLU A 76 6.92 -10.35 -1.38
CA GLU A 76 7.74 -9.51 -0.49
C GLU A 76 7.38 -8.05 -0.72
N ILE A 77 6.96 -7.35 0.34
CA ILE A 77 6.70 -5.92 0.34
C ILE A 77 7.79 -5.25 1.18
N GLU A 78 8.57 -4.36 0.57
CA GLU A 78 9.57 -3.56 1.28
C GLU A 78 9.03 -2.17 1.60
N LEU A 79 9.20 -1.76 2.85
CA LEU A 79 8.77 -0.47 3.36
C LEU A 79 9.93 0.52 3.43
N ARG A 80 9.61 1.81 3.52
CA ARG A 80 10.61 2.88 3.60
C ARG A 80 11.62 2.74 4.75
N SER A 81 11.22 2.09 5.85
CA SER A 81 12.11 1.80 6.97
C SER A 81 13.14 0.70 6.68
N GLY A 82 13.04 0.02 5.54
CA GLY A 82 13.79 -1.20 5.22
C GLY A 82 13.16 -2.48 5.80
N ARG A 83 12.07 -2.36 6.55
CA ARG A 83 11.31 -3.52 7.02
C ARG A 83 10.58 -4.19 5.86
N LYS A 84 10.43 -5.51 5.97
CA LYS A 84 9.81 -6.35 4.94
C LYS A 84 8.61 -7.09 5.51
N ILE A 85 7.57 -7.18 4.69
CA ILE A 85 6.36 -7.97 4.97
C ILE A 85 6.30 -9.08 3.92
N TYR A 86 6.10 -10.31 4.39
CA TYR A 86 5.95 -11.48 3.54
C TYR A 86 4.51 -11.99 3.63
N ILE A 87 3.81 -12.05 2.50
CA ILE A 87 2.42 -12.51 2.46
C ILE A 87 2.20 -13.54 1.35
N PRO A 88 1.39 -14.59 1.58
CA PRO A 88 0.96 -15.48 0.53
C PRO A 88 0.15 -14.73 -0.54
N THR A 89 0.47 -14.98 -1.81
CA THR A 89 -0.28 -14.47 -2.95
C THR A 89 -1.59 -15.26 -3.15
N GLY A 90 -2.58 -14.62 -3.78
CA GLY A 90 -3.89 -15.21 -4.11
C GLY A 90 -5.08 -14.44 -3.54
N ALA A 91 -6.15 -15.17 -3.24
CA ALA A 91 -7.44 -14.59 -2.85
C ALA A 91 -7.39 -13.79 -1.53
N GLY A 92 -6.41 -14.08 -0.66
CA GLY A 92 -6.28 -13.51 0.68
C GLY A 92 -7.09 -14.30 1.71
N ASN A 93 -7.30 -13.70 2.88
CA ASN A 93 -8.07 -14.31 3.97
C ASN A 93 -9.56 -13.89 3.88
N PRO A 94 -10.48 -14.78 3.49
CA PRO A 94 -11.90 -14.44 3.36
C PRO A 94 -12.54 -14.10 4.71
N ASP A 95 -12.18 -14.82 5.78
CA ASP A 95 -12.72 -14.63 7.13
C ASP A 95 -12.38 -13.23 7.65
N LEU A 96 -11.18 -12.74 7.34
CA LEU A 96 -10.74 -11.39 7.71
C LEU A 96 -11.61 -10.31 7.06
N ARG A 97 -12.09 -10.53 5.83
CA ARG A 97 -12.99 -9.56 5.19
C ARG A 97 -14.37 -9.58 5.83
N GLU A 98 -14.90 -10.75 6.15
CA GLU A 98 -16.20 -10.87 6.81
C GLU A 98 -16.17 -10.26 8.22
N ASN A 99 -15.17 -10.63 9.03
CA ASN A 99 -15.01 -10.17 10.41
C ASN A 99 -14.91 -8.64 10.54
N TYR A 100 -14.33 -7.98 9.54
CA TYR A 100 -14.15 -6.53 9.52
C TYR A 100 -15.14 -5.79 8.58
N GLY A 101 -16.14 -6.49 8.03
CA GLY A 101 -17.17 -5.88 7.18
C GLY A 101 -16.67 -5.32 5.84
N ILE A 102 -15.63 -5.93 5.25
CA ILE A 102 -14.98 -5.46 4.02
C ILE A 102 -15.63 -6.07 2.78
N GLU A 103 -16.58 -5.32 2.21
CA GLU A 103 -17.32 -5.75 1.01
C GLU A 103 -16.44 -6.00 -0.21
N LYS A 104 -15.45 -5.13 -0.48
CA LYS A 104 -14.58 -5.20 -1.66
C LYS A 104 -13.10 -5.20 -1.27
N LYS A 105 -12.35 -6.18 -1.77
CA LYS A 105 -10.90 -6.33 -1.54
C LYS A 105 -10.09 -5.15 -2.08
N PHE A 106 -10.50 -4.61 -3.23
CA PHE A 106 -9.84 -3.46 -3.86
C PHE A 106 -10.85 -2.41 -4.28
N ARG A 107 -10.44 -1.13 -4.14
CA ARG A 107 -11.11 0.03 -4.72
C ARG A 107 -10.08 0.80 -5.53
N LEU A 108 -9.86 0.36 -6.77
CA LEU A 108 -9.03 1.11 -7.71
C LEU A 108 -9.86 2.25 -8.29
N ARG A 109 -9.33 3.48 -8.19
CA ARG A 109 -9.87 4.58 -9.00
C ARG A 109 -9.36 4.42 -10.43
N PRO A 110 -10.22 4.62 -11.46
CA PRO A 110 -9.79 4.62 -12.85
C PRO A 110 -8.73 5.68 -13.14
#